data_AF-A0A6H5GCI9-F1
#
_entry.id   AF-A0A6H5GCI9-F1
#
_cell.length_a   1.000
_cell.length_b   1.000
_cell.length_c   1.000
_cell.angle_alpha   90.00
_cell.angle_beta   90.00
_cell.angle_gamma   90.00
#
_symmetry.space_group_name_H-M   'P 1'
#
loop_
_entity.id
_entity.type
_entity.pdbx_description
1 polymer ?
#
loop_
_entity_poly.entity_id
_entity_poly.type
_entity_poly.pdbx_seq_one_letter_code
_entity_poly.pdbx_strand_id
1 'polypeptide(L)'
;MLSDSPMSYSMLVSSFSSISKLWELDVLGIENPNATLSREEEKEAVQQHFLQTVCINSENRYEIQLPWLPNHPPLPSYLELAERRLAGT
;
A
#
# COMPACT_ATOMS: atom_id res chain seq x y z
N MET A 1 25.27 4.97 21.64
CA MET A 1 24.07 5.73 22.04
C MET A 1 23.91 6.87 21.05
N LEU A 2 23.03 6.73 20.06
CA LEU A 2 22.70 7.81 19.14
C LEU A 2 21.80 8.78 19.90
N SER A 3 22.21 10.04 20.00
CA SER A 3 21.41 11.10 20.59
C SER A 3 20.29 11.47 19.61
N ASP A 4 19.06 11.16 19.97
CA ASP A 4 17.87 11.69 19.31
C ASP A 4 17.88 13.22 19.47
N SER A 5 18.30 13.92 18.41
CA SER A 5 18.37 15.38 18.38
C SER A 5 17.02 15.95 17.95
N PRO A 6 16.24 16.55 18.86
CA PRO A 6 14.93 17.14 18.53
C PRO A 6 15.04 18.31 17.53
N MET A 7 16.25 18.86 17.36
CA MET A 7 16.49 19.96 16.44
C MET A 7 16.47 19.55 14.96
N SER A 8 16.76 18.28 14.64
CA SER A 8 16.75 17.84 13.25
C SER A 8 15.33 17.72 12.69
N TYR A 9 14.37 17.33 13.53
CA TYR A 9 12.95 17.25 13.15
C TYR A 9 12.33 18.65 13.04
N SER A 10 12.69 19.58 13.93
CA SER A 10 12.19 20.95 13.93
C SER A 10 12.52 21.70 12.63
N MET A 11 13.71 21.47 12.06
CA MET A 11 14.13 22.17 10.85
C MET A 11 13.37 21.68 9.60
N LEU A 12 13.11 20.38 9.51
CA LEU A 12 12.26 19.79 8.46
C LEU A 12 10.83 20.30 8.55
N VAL A 13 10.23 20.31 9.76
CA VAL A 13 8.87 20.82 9.97
C VAL A 13 8.76 22.32 9.64
N SER A 14 9.81 23.10 9.91
CA SER A 14 9.85 24.54 9.62
C SER A 14 9.99 24.85 8.12
N SER A 15 10.55 23.94 7.32
CA SER A 15 10.61 24.07 5.86
C SER A 15 9.29 23.75 5.16
N PHE A 16 8.35 23.07 5.83
CA PHE A 16 7.01 22.83 5.31
C PHE A 16 6.04 23.89 5.83
N SER A 17 5.67 24.86 4.98
CA SER A 17 4.77 25.96 5.34
C SER A 17 3.35 25.54 5.76
N SER A 18 2.98 24.27 5.58
CA SER A 18 1.74 23.72 6.12
C SER A 18 1.89 22.25 6.49
N ILE A 19 1.21 21.82 7.57
CA ILE A 19 1.15 20.41 7.97
C ILE A 19 0.55 19.52 6.87
N SER A 20 -0.30 20.07 6.01
CA SER A 20 -0.86 19.37 4.85
C SER A 20 0.23 18.90 3.89
N LYS A 21 1.31 19.68 3.73
CA LYS A 21 2.45 19.32 2.88
C LYS A 21 3.24 18.12 3.40
N LEU A 22 3.19 17.83 4.71
CA LEU A 22 3.80 16.63 5.27
C LEU A 22 3.06 15.34 4.88
N TRP A 23 1.81 15.44 4.44
CA TRP A 23 1.02 14.29 3.99
C TRP A 23 1.06 14.09 2.47
N GLU A 24 1.69 15.01 1.74
CA GLU A 24 1.93 14.87 0.31
C GLU A 24 3.17 13.98 0.11
N LEU A 25 2.96 12.74 -0.31
CA LEU A 25 4.03 11.76 -0.52
C LEU A 25 5.09 12.26 -1.53
N ASP A 26 4.67 13.01 -2.55
CA ASP A 26 5.55 13.67 -3.52
C ASP A 26 6.50 14.68 -2.86
N VAL A 27 6.02 15.42 -1.85
CA VAL A 27 6.82 16.41 -1.11
C VAL A 27 7.86 15.74 -0.20
N LEU A 28 7.58 14.51 0.22
CA LEU A 28 8.52 13.68 0.99
C LEU A 28 9.54 12.94 0.10
N GLY A 29 9.50 13.14 -1.22
CA GLY A 29 10.34 12.41 -2.18
C GLY A 29 9.97 10.93 -2.33
N ILE A 30 8.76 10.54 -1.88
CA ILE A 30 8.21 9.20 -2.09
C ILE A 30 7.46 9.24 -3.41
N GLU A 31 8.21 9.10 -4.50
CA GLU A 31 7.64 9.00 -5.83
C GLU A 31 6.93 7.66 -6.00
N ASN A 32 5.67 7.69 -6.45
CA ASN A 32 4.97 6.47 -6.81
C ASN A 32 5.55 5.95 -8.14
N PRO A 33 6.19 4.77 -8.18
CA PRO A 33 6.78 4.23 -9.40
C PRO A 33 5.76 4.00 -10.53
N ASN A 34 4.47 3.98 -10.18
CA ASN A 34 3.36 3.79 -11.12
C ASN A 34 2.64 5.10 -11.50
N ALA A 35 3.16 6.27 -11.09
CA ALA A 35 2.59 7.59 -11.43
C ALA A 35 2.59 7.90 -12.94
N THR A 36 3.21 7.05 -13.77
CA THR A 36 3.25 7.20 -15.22
C THR A 36 1.95 6.82 -15.92
N LEU A 37 1.09 6.03 -15.28
CA LEU A 37 -0.22 5.68 -15.84
C LEU A 37 -1.21 6.80 -15.59
N SER A 38 -2.00 7.15 -16.60
CA SER A 38 -3.10 8.08 -16.40
C SER A 38 -4.10 7.48 -15.40
N ARG A 39 -4.70 8.33 -14.56
CA ARG A 39 -5.73 7.91 -13.58
C ARG A 39 -6.89 7.18 -14.26
N GLU A 40 -7.16 7.53 -15.51
CA GLU A 40 -8.20 6.91 -16.33
C GLU A 40 -7.81 5.49 -16.79
N GLU A 41 -6.56 5.30 -17.22
CA GLU A 41 -6.03 3.99 -17.64
C GLU A 41 -5.94 3.02 -16.46
N GLU A 42 -5.55 3.52 -15.28
CA GLU A 42 -5.50 2.72 -14.05
C GLU A 42 -6.91 2.22 -13.66
N LYS A 43 -7.92 3.09 -13.74
CA LYS A 43 -9.31 2.71 -13.47
C LYS A 43 -9.81 1.65 -14.46
N GLU A 44 -9.51 1.81 -15.74
CA GLU A 44 -9.93 0.85 -16.76
C GLU A 44 -9.27 -0.51 -16.53
N ALA A 45 -7.97 -0.55 -16.25
CA ALA A 45 -7.24 -1.78 -15.93
C ALA A 45 -7.83 -2.50 -14.69
N VAL A 46 -8.14 -1.75 -13.63
CA VAL A 46 -8.78 -2.28 -12.42
C VAL A 46 -10.17 -2.85 -12.71
N GLN A 47 -10.98 -2.16 -13.52
CA GLN A 47 -12.30 -2.63 -13.92
C GLN A 47 -12.22 -3.91 -14.74
N GLN A 48 -11.32 -3.98 -15.72
CA GLN A 48 -11.11 -5.17 -16.54
C GLN A 48 -10.66 -6.37 -15.69
N HIS A 49 -9.70 -6.16 -14.78
CA HIS A 49 -9.24 -7.20 -13.87
C HIS A 49 -10.36 -7.72 -12.96
N PHE A 50 -11.19 -6.82 -12.43
CA PHE A 50 -12.34 -7.21 -11.61
C PHE A 50 -13.31 -8.10 -12.39
N LEU A 51 -13.70 -7.70 -13.60
CA LEU A 51 -14.63 -8.46 -14.43
C LEU A 51 -14.09 -9.84 -14.82
N GLN A 52 -12.78 -9.94 -15.06
CA GLN A 52 -12.12 -11.21 -15.38
C GLN A 52 -12.06 -12.16 -14.20
N THR A 53 -12.03 -11.64 -12.98
CA THR A 53 -11.71 -12.46 -11.80
C THR A 53 -12.88 -12.69 -10.87
N VAL A 54 -14.01 -12.03 -11.11
CA VAL A 54 -15.28 -12.39 -10.48
C VAL A 54 -15.67 -13.80 -10.91
N CYS A 55 -15.70 -14.72 -9.95
CA CYS A 55 -16.25 -16.05 -10.14
C CYS A 55 -17.18 -16.42 -8.98
N ILE A 56 -18.03 -17.43 -9.21
CA ILE A 56 -18.85 -18.01 -8.16
C ILE A 56 -18.20 -19.34 -7.76
N ASN A 57 -17.88 -19.49 -6.48
CA ASN A 57 -17.24 -20.69 -5.96
C ASN A 57 -18.24 -21.85 -5.77
N SER A 58 -17.75 -23.01 -5.35
CA SER A 58 -18.57 -24.20 -5.10
C SER A 58 -19.63 -24.03 -4.00
N GLU A 59 -19.45 -23.04 -3.13
CA GLU A 59 -20.41 -22.67 -2.06
C GLU A 59 -21.41 -21.60 -2.53
N ASN A 60 -21.44 -21.28 -3.82
CA ASN A 60 -22.29 -20.24 -4.41
C ASN A 60 -22.00 -18.83 -3.85
N ARG A 61 -20.73 -18.55 -3.52
CA ARG A 61 -20.26 -17.24 -3.05
C ARG A 61 -19.42 -16.56 -4.14
N TYR A 62 -19.52 -15.23 -4.21
CA TYR A 62 -18.67 -14.44 -5.08
C TYR A 62 -17.24 -14.42 -4.55
N GLU A 63 -16.31 -14.87 -5.37
CA GLU A 63 -14.87 -14.72 -5.19
C GLU A 63 -14.34 -13.74 -6.22
N ILE A 64 -13.46 -12.85 -5.78
CA ILE A 64 -12.76 -11.88 -6.61
C ILE A 64 -11.29 -11.89 -6.23
N GLN A 65 -10.40 -11.70 -7.20
CA GLN A 65 -9.02 -11.37 -6.88
C GLN A 65 -8.89 -9.88 -6.63
N LEU A 66 -8.01 -9.55 -5.69
CA LEU A 66 -7.67 -8.18 -5.39
C LEU A 66 -6.84 -7.59 -6.54
N PRO A 67 -7.21 -6.40 -7.07
CA PRO A 67 -6.40 -5.72 -8.06
C PRO A 67 -5.12 -5.21 -7.39
N TRP A 68 -3.99 -5.84 -7.71
CA TRP A 68 -2.68 -5.40 -7.26
C TRP A 68 -2.09 -4.39 -8.24
N LEU A 69 -1.25 -3.49 -7.71
CA LEU A 69 -0.40 -2.66 -8.55
C LEU A 69 0.56 -3.54 -9.39
N PRO A 70 0.91 -3.12 -10.61
CA PRO A 70 1.93 -3.83 -11.39
C PRO A 70 3.23 -3.90 -10.59
N ASN A 71 3.89 -5.06 -10.64
CA ASN A 71 5.11 -5.38 -9.89
C ASN A 71 4.97 -5.43 -8.36
N HIS A 72 3.75 -5.62 -7.83
CA HIS A 72 3.55 -5.86 -6.40
C HIS A 72 4.31 -7.12 -5.93
N PRO A 73 5.06 -7.08 -4.82
CA PRO A 73 5.76 -8.25 -4.28
C PRO A 73 4.78 -9.34 -3.85
N PRO A 74 5.17 -10.63 -3.87
CA PRO A 74 4.27 -11.70 -3.44
C PRO A 74 3.83 -11.48 -1.99
N LEU A 75 2.56 -11.75 -1.70
CA LEU A 75 2.03 -11.65 -0.33
C LEU A 75 2.77 -12.66 0.57
N PRO A 76 3.36 -12.21 1.69
CA PRO A 76 3.96 -13.12 2.66
C PRO A 76 2.89 -13.99 3.31
N SER A 77 3.15 -15.29 3.41
CA SER A 77 2.29 -16.21 4.17
C SER A 77 2.54 -16.01 5.66
N TYR A 78 1.53 -15.51 6.38
CA TYR A 78 1.58 -15.34 7.84
C TYR A 78 0.95 -16.50 8.61
N LEU A 79 0.52 -17.56 7.92
CA LEU A 79 -0.19 -18.68 8.55
C LEU A 79 0.67 -19.34 9.64
N GLU A 80 1.92 -19.70 9.32
CA GLU A 80 2.83 -20.32 10.30
C GLU A 80 3.11 -19.41 11.50
N LEU A 81 3.24 -18.09 11.26
CA LEU A 81 3.49 -17.13 12.34
C LEU A 81 2.27 -17.02 13.26
N ALA A 82 1.07 -17.00 12.69
CA ALA A 82 -0.18 -16.98 13.43
C ALA A 82 -0.35 -18.26 14.25
N GLU A 83 -0.07 -19.43 13.67
CA GLU A 83 -0.12 -20.72 14.37
C GLU A 83 0.86 -20.78 15.53
N ARG A 84 2.12 -20.34 15.33
CA ARG A 84 3.11 -20.26 16.42
C ARG A 84 2.66 -19.34 17.55
N ARG A 85 2.05 -18.20 17.24
CA ARG A 85 1.50 -17.27 18.24
C ARG A 85 0.32 -17.88 18.99
N LEU A 86 -0.54 -18.61 18.28
CA LEU A 86 -1.71 -19.27 18.87
C LEU A 86 -1.30 -20.40 19.84
N ALA A 87 -0.35 -21.25 19.42
CA ALA A 87 0.15 -22.34 20.24
C ALA A 87 0.99 -21.90 21.46
N GLY A 88 1.43 -20.64 21.48
CA GLY A 88 2.19 -20.04 22.57
C GLY A 88 1.33 -19.46 23.71
N THR A 89 0.00 -19.68 23.70
CA THR A 89 -0.94 -19.33 24.79
C THR A 89 -1.29 -20.56 25.60
#